data_AF-A0A359C9H7-F1
#
_entry.id   AF-A0A359C9H7-F1
#
_cell.length_a   1.000
_cell.length_b   1.000
_cell.length_c   1.000
_cell.angle_alpha   90.00
_cell.angle_beta   90.00
_cell.angle_gamma   90.00
#
_symmetry.space_group_name_H-M   'P 1'
#
loop_
_entity.id
_entity.type
_entity.pdbx_description
1 polymer ?
#
loop_
_entity_poly.entity_id
_entity_poly.type
_entity_poly.pdbx_seq_one_letter_code
_entity_poly.pdbx_strand_id
1 'polypeptide(L)'
;MFAHACRQAAGFTRPVVISRRYFDRSTDCGCGAFVVINDEGWIVTAAHLLSAYDRIQQDTEEIIEYYHTIHTIEQEGGVPMGEKFEKIRSLQDNPKWITNLSYWWGMDGVQLTDIRPLPEGDLVLGRLSPFDRGAWPVYPVFKSPGDLGVGTALCKLGYPFQKVHAIFREANNSFELGPSVRTLA
;
A
#
# COMPACT_ATOMS: atom_id res chain seq x y z
N MET A 1 25.58 7.17 21.25
CA MET A 1 25.73 6.06 20.28
C MET A 1 24.39 5.74 19.60
N PHE A 2 23.35 5.33 20.33
CA PHE A 2 22.04 4.99 19.76
C PHE A 2 21.40 6.10 18.92
N ALA A 3 21.33 7.34 19.45
CA ALA A 3 20.77 8.48 18.71
C ALA A 3 21.52 8.80 17.41
N HIS A 4 22.83 8.51 17.34
CA HIS A 4 23.61 8.69 16.11
C HIS A 4 23.25 7.62 15.08
N ALA A 5 23.12 6.35 15.50
CA ALA A 5 22.65 5.27 14.64
C ALA A 5 21.23 5.54 14.11
N CYS A 6 20.32 6.01 14.96
CA CYS A 6 18.97 6.40 14.53
C CYS A 6 19.00 7.53 13.50
N ARG A 7 19.82 8.58 13.72
CA ARG A 7 19.95 9.69 12.75
C ARG A 7 20.50 9.23 11.41
N GLN A 8 21.48 8.31 11.42
CA GLN A 8 22.02 7.74 10.19
C GLN A 8 20.96 6.89 9.46
N ALA A 9 20.26 6.00 10.17
CA ALA A 9 19.19 5.19 9.60
C ALA A 9 18.04 6.04 9.05
N ALA A 10 17.71 7.14 9.73
CA ALA A 10 16.70 8.09 9.27
C ALA A 10 17.09 8.81 7.97
N GLY A 11 18.36 8.74 7.52
CA GLY A 11 18.77 9.27 6.22
C GLY A 11 18.14 8.52 5.06
N PHE A 12 17.95 7.20 5.20
CA PHE A 12 17.51 6.32 4.11
C PHE A 12 16.21 5.55 4.40
N THR A 13 15.72 5.52 5.64
CA THR A 13 14.41 4.93 5.97
C THR A 13 13.29 5.96 5.82
N ARG A 14 12.21 5.60 5.14
CA ARG A 14 11.05 6.47 4.86
C ARG A 14 9.73 5.74 5.08
N PRO A 15 8.63 6.47 5.37
CA PRO A 15 7.34 5.86 5.58
C PRO A 15 6.67 5.56 4.24
N VAL A 16 5.92 4.46 4.17
CA VAL A 16 4.92 4.27 3.11
C VAL A 16 3.53 4.25 3.75
N VAL A 17 2.63 5.10 3.27
CA VAL A 17 1.23 5.09 3.67
C VAL A 17 0.40 4.38 2.61
N ILE A 18 -0.45 3.46 3.05
CA ILE A 18 -1.30 2.65 2.17
C ILE A 18 -2.74 3.01 2.49
N SER A 19 -3.44 3.68 1.58
CA SER A 19 -4.83 4.05 1.78
C SER A 19 -5.75 3.20 0.92
N ARG A 20 -6.81 2.68 1.54
CA ARG A 20 -7.80 1.79 0.91
C ARG A 20 -9.19 2.37 1.09
N ARG A 21 -10.02 2.27 0.05
CA ARG A 21 -11.47 2.47 0.13
C ARG A 21 -12.13 1.16 -0.24
N TYR A 22 -13.15 0.80 0.51
CA TYR A 22 -13.89 -0.44 0.31
C TYR A 22 -15.23 -0.18 -0.37
N PHE A 23 -15.89 -1.26 -0.79
CA PHE A 23 -17.18 -1.24 -1.47
C PHE A 23 -18.29 -0.60 -0.62
N ASP A 24 -18.25 -0.82 0.71
CA ASP A 24 -19.12 -0.17 1.70
C ASP A 24 -18.81 1.35 1.91
N ARG A 25 -17.89 1.92 1.12
CA ARG A 25 -17.37 3.29 1.20
C ARG A 25 -16.57 3.61 2.46
N SER A 26 -16.34 2.64 3.35
CA SER A 26 -15.41 2.81 4.45
C SER A 26 -13.98 2.96 3.91
N THR A 27 -13.12 3.60 4.70
CA THR A 27 -11.71 3.80 4.36
C THR A 27 -10.84 3.25 5.48
N ASP A 28 -9.65 2.79 5.10
CA ASP A 28 -8.62 2.33 6.01
C ASP A 28 -7.24 2.80 5.55
N CYS A 29 -6.32 2.93 6.49
CA CYS A 29 -4.94 3.32 6.23
C CYS A 29 -3.95 2.45 7.00
N GLY A 30 -2.94 1.96 6.28
CA GLY A 30 -1.75 1.34 6.87
C GLY A 30 -0.53 2.25 6.77
N CYS A 31 0.46 1.99 7.63
CA CYS A 31 1.77 2.64 7.55
C CYS A 31 2.86 1.58 7.67
N GLY A 32 3.82 1.62 6.76
CA GLY A 32 4.99 0.76 6.73
C GLY A 32 6.27 1.58 6.58
N ALA A 33 7.37 0.90 6.31
CA ALA A 33 8.66 1.53 6.06
C ALA A 33 9.31 0.94 4.82
N PHE A 34 10.06 1.76 4.10
CA PHE A 34 10.98 1.33 3.05
C PHE A 34 12.34 1.97 3.26
N VAL A 35 13.35 1.40 2.62
CA VAL A 35 14.73 1.89 2.65
C VAL A 35 15.16 2.23 1.24
N VAL A 36 15.64 3.45 1.01
CA VAL A 36 16.29 3.86 -0.26
C VAL A 36 17.72 3.33 -0.27
N ILE A 37 18.07 2.53 -1.28
CA ILE A 37 19.32 1.74 -1.28
C ILE A 37 20.40 2.31 -2.20
N ASN A 38 20.08 3.22 -3.13
CA ASN A 38 21.06 3.88 -4.01
C ASN A 38 20.56 5.19 -4.63
N ASP A 39 21.42 5.82 -5.44
CA ASP A 39 21.18 7.10 -6.14
C ASP A 39 20.35 6.98 -7.43
N GLU A 40 19.88 5.79 -7.76
CA GLU A 40 18.95 5.54 -8.85
C GLU A 40 17.50 5.45 -8.36
N GLY A 41 17.27 5.61 -7.05
CA GLY A 41 15.94 5.58 -6.44
C GLY A 41 15.42 4.18 -6.16
N TRP A 42 16.27 3.15 -6.20
CA TRP A 42 15.87 1.83 -5.76
C TRP A 42 15.56 1.83 -4.27
N ILE A 43 14.51 1.10 -3.90
CA ILE A 43 14.13 0.85 -2.54
C ILE A 43 14.05 -0.65 -2.26
N VAL A 44 14.11 -1.00 -0.98
CA VAL A 44 13.66 -2.29 -0.47
C VAL A 44 12.58 -2.07 0.58
N THR A 45 11.54 -2.90 0.54
CA THR A 45 10.51 -2.97 1.58
C THR A 45 9.98 -4.41 1.70
N ALA A 46 9.06 -4.63 2.63
CA ALA A 46 8.44 -5.93 2.80
C ALA A 46 7.39 -6.19 1.70
N ALA A 47 7.39 -7.39 1.13
CA ALA A 47 6.48 -7.75 0.02
C ALA A 47 5.01 -7.65 0.44
N HIS A 48 4.68 -8.03 1.68
CA HIS A 48 3.29 -7.95 2.18
C HIS A 48 2.71 -6.53 2.20
N LEU A 49 3.53 -5.47 2.13
CA LEU A 49 3.00 -4.11 1.97
C LEU A 49 2.30 -3.92 0.63
N LEU A 50 2.65 -4.72 -0.39
CA LEU A 50 1.99 -4.73 -1.69
C LEU A 50 0.80 -5.70 -1.76
N SER A 51 0.48 -6.46 -0.71
CA SER A 51 -0.67 -7.39 -0.72
C SER A 51 -2.01 -6.73 -1.08
N ALA A 52 -2.21 -5.46 -0.71
CA ALA A 52 -3.41 -4.71 -1.06
C ALA A 52 -3.53 -4.47 -2.57
N TYR A 53 -2.39 -4.37 -3.28
CA TYR A 53 -2.35 -4.27 -4.73
C TYR A 53 -2.81 -5.57 -5.39
N ASP A 54 -2.33 -6.72 -4.91
CA ASP A 54 -2.78 -8.01 -5.43
C ASP A 54 -4.27 -8.23 -5.14
N ARG A 55 -4.73 -7.83 -3.93
CA ARG A 55 -6.12 -7.97 -3.54
C ARG A 55 -7.06 -7.09 -4.35
N ILE A 56 -6.70 -5.83 -4.66
CA ILE A 56 -7.58 -4.98 -5.48
C ILE A 56 -7.75 -5.52 -6.91
N GLN A 57 -6.76 -6.21 -7.48
CA GLN A 57 -6.95 -6.87 -8.78
C GLN A 57 -8.03 -7.95 -8.70
N GLN A 58 -7.95 -8.81 -7.68
CA GLN A 58 -8.96 -9.86 -7.43
C GLN A 58 -10.33 -9.26 -7.14
N ASP A 59 -10.41 -8.26 -6.26
CA ASP A 59 -11.66 -7.58 -5.91
C ASP A 59 -12.31 -6.94 -7.13
N THR A 60 -11.51 -6.40 -8.06
CA THR A 60 -12.04 -5.82 -9.31
C THR A 60 -12.72 -6.88 -10.18
N GLU A 61 -12.11 -8.06 -10.31
CA GLU A 61 -12.70 -9.19 -11.04
C GLU A 61 -13.99 -9.67 -10.36
N GLU A 62 -13.96 -9.85 -9.03
CA GLU A 62 -15.13 -10.25 -8.22
C GLU A 62 -16.29 -9.23 -8.34
N ILE A 63 -15.99 -7.91 -8.33
CA ILE A 63 -16.98 -6.84 -8.51
C ILE A 63 -17.58 -6.86 -9.92
N ILE A 64 -16.76 -7.07 -10.95
CA ILE A 64 -17.23 -7.13 -12.34
C ILE A 64 -18.21 -8.30 -12.51
N GLU A 65 -17.88 -9.48 -11.96
CA GLU A 65 -18.74 -10.66 -12.01
C GLU A 65 -20.06 -10.45 -11.26
N TYR A 66 -20.00 -9.80 -10.08
CA TYR A 66 -21.17 -9.43 -9.31
C TYR A 66 -22.15 -8.57 -10.12
N TYR A 67 -21.67 -7.50 -10.76
CA TYR A 67 -22.52 -6.64 -11.59
C TYR A 67 -22.99 -7.31 -12.88
N HIS A 68 -22.17 -8.15 -13.49
CA HIS A 68 -22.60 -8.96 -14.64
C HIS A 68 -23.77 -9.88 -14.29
N THR A 69 -23.73 -10.50 -13.11
CA THR A 69 -24.80 -11.37 -12.61
C THR A 69 -26.08 -10.59 -12.37
N ILE A 70 -26.01 -9.40 -11.75
CA ILE A 70 -27.17 -8.50 -11.60
C ILE A 70 -27.78 -8.18 -12.96
N HIS A 71 -26.96 -7.74 -13.92
CA HIS A 71 -27.44 -7.36 -15.24
C HIS A 71 -28.12 -8.54 -15.97
N THR A 72 -27.57 -9.75 -15.82
CA THR A 72 -28.16 -10.97 -16.37
C THR A 72 -29.56 -11.21 -15.81
N ILE A 73 -29.74 -11.12 -14.48
CA ILE A 73 -31.05 -11.29 -13.82
C ILE A 73 -32.05 -10.22 -14.28
N GLU A 74 -31.59 -8.96 -14.42
CA GLU A 74 -32.44 -7.87 -14.91
C GLU A 74 -32.95 -8.12 -16.33
N GLN A 75 -32.13 -8.71 -17.20
CA GLN A 75 -32.45 -9.04 -18.59
C GLN A 75 -33.29 -10.32 -18.75
N GLU A 76 -33.49 -11.13 -17.70
CA GLU A 76 -34.26 -12.38 -17.79
C GLU A 76 -35.72 -12.14 -18.24
N GLY A 77 -36.05 -12.55 -19.46
CA GLY A 77 -37.42 -12.46 -19.97
C GLY A 77 -38.37 -13.41 -19.24
N GLY A 78 -39.62 -12.99 -19.04
CA GLY A 78 -40.67 -13.84 -18.46
C GLY A 78 -40.61 -14.03 -16.94
N VAL A 79 -39.58 -13.50 -16.26
CA VAL A 79 -39.46 -13.54 -14.79
C VAL A 79 -40.10 -12.27 -14.18
N PRO A 80 -41.04 -12.40 -13.23
CA PRO A 80 -41.64 -11.26 -12.55
C PRO A 80 -40.62 -10.39 -11.81
N MET A 81 -40.87 -9.09 -11.72
CA MET A 81 -39.96 -8.14 -11.08
C MET A 81 -39.63 -8.48 -9.61
N GLY A 82 -40.62 -8.97 -8.85
CA GLY A 82 -40.42 -9.38 -7.46
C GLY A 82 -39.47 -10.58 -7.32
N GLU A 83 -39.51 -11.52 -8.25
CA GLU A 83 -38.59 -12.67 -8.26
C GLU A 83 -37.17 -12.23 -8.65
N LYS A 84 -37.02 -11.32 -9.61
CA LYS A 84 -35.73 -10.71 -9.95
C LYS A 84 -35.11 -9.99 -8.75
N PHE A 85 -35.92 -9.23 -8.01
CA PHE A 85 -35.47 -8.54 -6.80
C PHE A 85 -34.97 -9.51 -5.73
N GLU A 86 -35.70 -10.60 -5.47
CA GLU A 86 -35.26 -11.62 -4.51
C GLU A 86 -33.97 -12.33 -4.97
N LYS A 87 -33.84 -12.64 -6.27
CA LYS A 87 -32.60 -13.19 -6.85
C LYS A 87 -31.41 -12.24 -6.62
N ILE A 88 -31.55 -10.96 -6.94
CA ILE A 88 -30.50 -9.95 -6.72
C ILE A 88 -30.16 -9.80 -5.24
N ARG A 89 -31.17 -9.76 -4.35
CA ARG A 89 -30.95 -9.67 -2.90
C ARG A 89 -30.24 -10.90 -2.33
N SER A 90 -30.40 -12.06 -2.97
CA SER A 90 -29.74 -13.30 -2.56
C SER A 90 -28.28 -13.39 -3.02
N LEU A 91 -27.83 -12.51 -3.92
CA LEU A 91 -26.43 -12.44 -4.31
C LEU A 91 -25.58 -11.98 -3.13
N GLN A 92 -24.52 -12.72 -2.85
CA GLN A 92 -23.57 -12.36 -1.80
C GLN A 92 -22.60 -11.30 -2.33
N ASP A 93 -22.63 -10.11 -1.75
CA ASP A 93 -21.60 -9.09 -1.91
C ASP A 93 -20.54 -9.21 -0.80
N ASN A 94 -19.40 -8.55 -1.01
CA ASN A 94 -18.39 -8.38 0.02
C ASN A 94 -18.16 -6.89 0.29
N PRO A 95 -18.59 -6.36 1.45
CA PRO A 95 -18.41 -4.94 1.78
C PRO A 95 -16.94 -4.52 1.86
N LYS A 96 -16.01 -5.48 1.98
CA LYS A 96 -14.56 -5.28 2.06
C LYS A 96 -13.81 -5.51 0.76
N TRP A 97 -14.49 -5.63 -0.38
CA TRP A 97 -13.82 -5.45 -1.66
C TRP A 97 -13.18 -4.06 -1.73
N ILE A 98 -11.90 -4.00 -2.04
CA ILE A 98 -11.16 -2.76 -2.26
C ILE A 98 -11.61 -2.19 -3.61
N THR A 99 -12.06 -0.94 -3.59
CA THR A 99 -12.48 -0.21 -4.79
C THR A 99 -11.46 0.86 -5.19
N ASN A 100 -10.67 1.35 -4.24
CA ASN A 100 -9.58 2.28 -4.50
C ASN A 100 -8.39 1.98 -3.57
N LEU A 101 -7.19 2.12 -4.11
CA LEU A 101 -5.93 1.91 -3.42
C LEU A 101 -4.95 3.02 -3.78
N SER A 102 -4.18 3.50 -2.81
CA SER A 102 -3.03 4.37 -3.07
C SER A 102 -1.87 4.06 -2.15
N TYR A 103 -0.67 4.31 -2.65
CA TYR A 103 0.58 4.26 -1.90
C TYR A 103 1.22 5.64 -1.93
N TRP A 104 1.54 6.17 -0.76
CA TRP A 104 2.32 7.40 -0.61
C TRP A 104 3.72 7.04 -0.12
N TRP A 105 4.70 7.15 -1.02
CA TRP A 105 6.09 6.73 -0.80
C TRP A 105 6.94 7.82 -0.15
N GLY A 106 6.43 8.41 0.94
CA GLY A 106 7.11 9.46 1.69
C GLY A 106 7.14 10.83 1.02
N MET A 107 6.59 10.97 -0.19
CA MET A 107 6.56 12.21 -0.96
C MET A 107 5.38 12.21 -1.95
N ASP A 108 4.75 13.38 -2.10
CA ASP A 108 3.64 13.57 -3.04
C ASP A 108 4.11 13.37 -4.50
N GLY A 109 3.30 12.69 -5.30
CA GLY A 109 3.58 12.47 -6.73
C GLY A 109 4.62 11.38 -7.02
N VAL A 110 5.24 10.78 -6.00
CA VAL A 110 6.19 9.67 -6.17
C VAL A 110 5.46 8.33 -6.20
N GLN A 111 5.79 7.51 -7.20
CA GLN A 111 5.27 6.16 -7.38
C GLN A 111 6.39 5.13 -7.33
N LEU A 112 6.01 3.86 -7.11
CA LEU A 112 6.93 2.73 -7.22
C LEU A 112 6.80 2.10 -8.61
N THR A 113 7.92 1.96 -9.30
CA THR A 113 8.06 1.38 -10.64
C THR A 113 9.07 0.23 -10.60
N ASP A 114 9.23 -0.52 -11.70
CA ASP A 114 10.21 -1.62 -11.82
C ASP A 114 10.17 -2.61 -10.63
N ILE A 115 8.96 -2.98 -10.22
CA ILE A 115 8.72 -3.80 -9.03
C ILE A 115 9.27 -5.22 -9.26
N ARG A 116 10.14 -5.67 -8.36
CA ARG A 116 10.75 -7.01 -8.36
C ARG A 116 10.48 -7.70 -7.02
N PRO A 117 9.46 -8.56 -6.93
CA PRO A 117 9.17 -9.32 -5.72
C PRO A 117 10.22 -10.41 -5.50
N LEU A 118 10.53 -10.67 -4.23
CA LEU A 118 11.38 -11.73 -3.71
C LEU A 118 10.58 -12.44 -2.59
N PRO A 119 9.55 -13.22 -2.95
CA PRO A 119 8.52 -13.68 -2.03
C PRO A 119 9.06 -14.61 -0.93
N GLU A 120 10.14 -15.35 -1.19
CA GLU A 120 10.77 -16.27 -0.23
C GLU A 120 11.28 -15.54 1.01
N GLY A 121 11.62 -14.26 0.87
CA GLY A 121 12.11 -13.41 1.96
C GLY A 121 11.12 -12.38 2.47
N ASP A 122 9.87 -12.37 1.99
CA ASP A 122 8.93 -11.27 2.17
C ASP A 122 9.58 -9.91 1.80
N LEU A 123 10.29 -9.87 0.67
CA LEU A 123 10.99 -8.67 0.20
C LEU A 123 10.46 -8.24 -1.17
N VAL A 124 10.46 -6.94 -1.40
CA VAL A 124 10.25 -6.38 -2.74
C VAL A 124 11.23 -5.24 -2.98
N LEU A 125 11.80 -5.24 -4.19
CA LEU A 125 12.54 -4.10 -4.71
C LEU A 125 11.62 -3.31 -5.64
N GLY A 126 11.82 -2.01 -5.69
CA GLY A 126 11.20 -1.17 -6.71
C GLY A 126 11.94 0.15 -6.80
N ARG A 127 11.63 0.93 -7.83
CA ARG A 127 12.29 2.19 -8.12
C ARG A 127 11.30 3.35 -7.98
N LEU A 128 11.66 4.33 -7.16
CA LEU A 128 10.87 5.55 -7.01
C LEU A 128 10.90 6.36 -8.32
N SER A 129 9.74 6.87 -8.73
CA SER A 129 9.61 7.72 -9.92
C SER A 129 8.53 8.80 -9.70
N PRO A 130 8.86 10.09 -9.88
CA PRO A 130 10.20 10.63 -10.08
C PRO A 130 11.08 10.44 -8.83
N PHE A 131 12.41 10.50 -9.01
CA PHE A 131 13.37 10.42 -7.91
C PHE A 131 14.34 11.62 -7.93
N ASP A 132 14.36 12.38 -6.85
CA ASP A 132 15.30 13.48 -6.63
C ASP A 132 16.47 13.01 -5.76
N ARG A 133 17.65 12.84 -6.38
CA ARG A 133 18.88 12.47 -5.65
C ARG A 133 19.23 13.44 -4.54
N GLY A 134 18.89 14.72 -4.68
CA GLY A 134 19.12 15.76 -3.67
C GLY A 134 18.33 15.54 -2.38
N ALA A 135 17.15 14.92 -2.47
CA ALA A 135 16.31 14.61 -1.32
C ALA A 135 16.82 13.41 -0.49
N TRP A 136 17.72 12.59 -1.05
CA TRP A 136 18.31 11.42 -0.37
C TRP A 136 19.84 11.36 -0.56
N PRO A 137 20.61 12.13 0.23
CA PRO A 137 22.07 12.21 0.05
C PRO A 137 22.85 11.03 0.67
N VAL A 138 22.21 10.13 1.41
CA VAL A 138 22.86 9.04 2.15
C VAL A 138 22.12 7.73 1.92
N TYR A 139 22.89 6.67 1.67
CA TYR A 139 22.40 5.32 1.42
C TYR A 139 22.97 4.32 2.44
N PRO A 140 22.27 3.21 2.72
CA PRO A 140 22.79 2.17 3.57
C PRO A 140 23.97 1.44 2.91
N VAL A 141 24.82 0.83 3.75
CA VAL A 141 25.79 -0.16 3.31
C VAL A 141 25.34 -1.51 3.86
N PHE A 142 25.17 -2.49 2.97
CA PHE A 142 24.80 -3.84 3.36
C PHE A 142 25.99 -4.55 3.99
N LYS A 143 25.81 -5.07 5.21
CA LYS A 143 26.81 -5.88 5.90
C LYS A 143 26.64 -7.36 5.56
N SER A 144 27.75 -8.11 5.57
CA SER A 144 27.68 -9.57 5.53
C SER A 144 27.00 -10.07 6.81
N PRO A 145 26.00 -10.97 6.71
CA PRO A 145 25.36 -11.54 7.90
C PRO A 145 26.33 -12.28 8.84
N GLY A 146 27.42 -12.82 8.30
CA GLY A 146 28.46 -13.51 9.09
C GLY A 146 29.23 -12.60 10.05
N ASP A 147 29.17 -11.28 9.85
CA ASP A 147 29.85 -10.29 10.69
C ASP A 147 29.02 -9.88 11.93
N LEU A 148 27.83 -10.47 12.11
CA LEU A 148 26.91 -10.15 13.21
C LEU A 148 26.91 -11.27 14.27
N GLY A 149 27.67 -11.06 15.34
CA GLY A 149 27.68 -11.95 16.50
C GLY A 149 26.49 -11.75 17.44
N VAL A 150 26.17 -12.77 18.24
CA VAL A 150 25.17 -12.67 19.32
C VAL A 150 25.60 -11.59 20.32
N GLY A 151 24.66 -10.74 20.75
CA GLY A 151 24.93 -9.62 21.65
C GLY A 151 25.36 -8.32 20.94
N THR A 152 25.45 -8.33 19.60
CA THR A 152 25.67 -7.09 18.82
C THR A 152 24.53 -6.11 19.05
N ALA A 153 24.85 -4.88 19.45
CA ALA A 153 23.87 -3.82 19.58
C ALA A 153 23.37 -3.38 18.19
N LEU A 154 22.05 -3.46 17.98
CA LEU A 154 21.38 -3.05 16.75
C LEU A 154 20.45 -1.86 16.98
N CYS A 155 20.19 -1.12 15.91
CA CYS A 155 19.16 -0.09 15.86
C CYS A 155 18.15 -0.49 14.79
N LYS A 156 16.86 -0.50 15.14
CA LYS A 156 15.76 -0.67 14.19
C LYS A 156 15.01 0.66 14.10
N LEU A 157 14.85 1.17 12.89
CA LEU A 157 14.06 2.35 12.60
C LEU A 157 12.89 1.97 11.68
N GLY A 158 11.72 2.53 11.96
CA GLY A 158 10.51 2.35 11.17
C GLY A 158 9.39 3.20 11.74
N TYR A 159 8.16 2.95 11.29
CA TYR A 159 6.99 3.76 11.61
C TYR A 159 5.90 2.95 12.32
N PRO A 160 6.19 2.34 13.48
CA PRO A 160 5.22 1.51 14.17
C PRO A 160 4.10 2.35 14.78
N PHE A 161 2.88 1.80 14.78
CA PHE A 161 1.70 2.36 15.47
C PHE A 161 1.32 3.79 15.07
N GLN A 162 1.69 4.22 13.85
CA GLN A 162 1.31 5.53 13.34
C GLN A 162 -0.19 5.58 13.09
N LYS A 163 -0.84 6.61 13.63
CA LYS A 163 -2.25 6.90 13.35
C LYS A 163 -2.33 7.73 12.07
N VAL A 164 -2.48 7.01 10.97
CA VAL A 164 -2.67 7.62 9.66
C VAL A 164 -4.13 7.53 9.28
N HIS A 165 -4.65 8.64 8.76
CA HIS A 165 -6.01 8.73 8.27
C HIS A 165 -5.99 9.33 6.87
N ALA A 166 -6.90 8.89 6.02
CA ALA A 166 -7.14 9.48 4.72
C ALA A 166 -8.64 9.60 4.50
N ILE A 167 -9.04 10.65 3.77
CA ILE A 167 -10.40 10.83 3.30
C ILE A 167 -10.38 10.56 1.81
N PHE A 168 -11.28 9.71 1.32
CA PHE A 168 -11.46 9.54 -0.11
C PHE A 168 -12.34 10.66 -0.67
N ARG A 169 -11.85 11.35 -1.69
CA ARG A 169 -12.55 12.43 -2.39
C ARG A 169 -13.09 11.88 -3.71
N GLU A 170 -14.41 11.66 -3.76
CA GLU A 170 -15.06 11.12 -4.95
C GLU A 170 -14.97 12.08 -6.15
N ALA A 171 -14.96 13.40 -5.91
CA ALA A 171 -14.92 14.42 -6.95
C ALA A 171 -13.71 14.32 -7.89
N ASN A 172 -12.59 13.78 -7.41
CA ASN A 172 -11.34 13.65 -8.15
C ASN A 172 -10.72 12.25 -8.05
N ASN A 173 -11.47 11.27 -7.52
CA ASN A 173 -11.05 9.87 -7.37
C ASN A 173 -9.70 9.73 -6.63
N SER A 174 -9.48 10.52 -5.57
CA SER A 174 -8.19 10.58 -4.88
C SER A 174 -8.30 10.44 -3.36
N PHE A 175 -7.21 10.05 -2.72
CA PHE A 175 -7.09 10.13 -1.26
C PHE A 175 -6.47 11.46 -0.84
N GLU A 176 -7.09 12.10 0.16
CA GLU A 176 -6.52 13.22 0.87
C GLU A 176 -5.97 12.72 2.21
N LEU A 177 -4.64 12.77 2.35
CA LEU A 177 -3.95 12.30 3.56
C LEU A 177 -4.10 13.34 4.68
N GLY A 178 -4.38 12.85 5.89
CA GLY A 178 -4.50 13.68 7.08
C GLY A 178 -3.18 14.36 7.47
N PRO A 179 -3.25 15.42 8.29
CA PRO A 179 -2.09 16.23 8.66
C PRO A 179 -0.99 15.43 9.38
N SER A 180 -1.32 14.33 10.08
CA SER A 180 -0.34 13.47 10.75
C SER A 180 0.62 12.76 9.78
N VAL A 181 0.27 12.61 8.51
CA VAL A 181 1.17 12.01 7.51
C VAL A 181 2.36 12.94 7.22
N ARG A 182 2.13 14.24 7.20
CA ARG A 182 3.17 15.24 6.94
C ARG A 182 4.25 15.29 8.03
N THR A 183 3.99 14.72 9.21
CA THR A 183 4.97 14.64 10.29
C THR A 183 5.82 13.36 10.25
N LEU A 184 5.57 12.45 9.30
CA LEU A 184 6.31 11.19 9.16
C LEU A 184 7.57 11.32 8.28
N ALA A 185 7.59 12.30 7.38
CA ALA A 185 8.67 12.52 6.41
C ALA A 185 9.57 13.68 6.83
#